data_AF-A0A850AXS4-F1
#
_entry.id   AF-A0A850AXS4-F1
#
_cell.length_a   1.000
_cell.length_b   1.000
_cell.length_c   1.000
_cell.angle_alpha   90.00
_cell.angle_beta   90.00
_cell.angle_gamma   90.00
#
_symmetry.space_group_name_H-M   'P 1'
#
loop_
_entity.id
_entity.type
_entity.pdbx_description
1 polymer ?
#
loop_
_entity_poly.entity_id
_entity_poly.type
_entity_poly.pdbx_seq_one_letter_code
_entity_poly.pdbx_strand_id
1 'polypeptide(L)'
;MMRLIAALSLVAALAVVIPRASASARTPIDDAAVTITVVVIDDLVPKAVPFTDFEVVRADGQGESRRIRTDDKGVVTTSLPAGAYHIRSLRAVSFKGKELTWDREIAVEAGKPLALTLTDADAIEWESRPLSQTPKPHANRVDTIAVLPWAMTNGTDGAKRTGRDFLAQTLPRMNLEPIPEARTLAAWNEVAKSDYPTEGPLPSATQLLEVGRRLGVDYVMAGSASWHSRAIWISLGPKTKSTCTVSVRVVDVARQAVPLDVKALKMDSTAKEDTLKALGTVFVTALFTVVSGGPKTPHEQRAVQLALAKALDPWAAERMSAKKIAPAGAEPAPSRKP
;
A
#
# COMPACT_ATOMS: atom_id res chain seq x y z
N MET A 1 40.31 -33.29 -68.36
CA MET A 1 41.72 -33.63 -68.06
C MET A 1 42.16 -32.73 -66.90
N MET A 2 42.82 -33.29 -65.88
CA MET A 2 43.34 -32.61 -64.66
C MET A 2 42.30 -32.13 -63.63
N ARG A 3 42.52 -32.24 -62.32
CA ARG A 3 43.36 -33.11 -61.48
C ARG A 3 42.77 -33.02 -60.06
N LEU A 4 42.66 -34.19 -59.41
CA LEU A 4 42.18 -34.42 -58.05
C LEU A 4 43.22 -33.87 -57.04
N ILE A 5 42.81 -33.08 -56.05
CA ILE A 5 43.62 -32.78 -54.86
C ILE A 5 42.78 -33.14 -53.63
N ALA A 6 43.13 -34.27 -53.02
CA ALA A 6 42.60 -34.72 -51.74
C ALA A 6 43.36 -34.02 -50.61
N ALA A 7 42.67 -33.19 -49.83
CA ALA A 7 43.19 -32.61 -48.60
C ALA A 7 42.77 -33.49 -47.42
N LEU A 8 43.74 -34.24 -46.89
CA LEU A 8 43.62 -35.08 -45.71
C LEU A 8 43.79 -34.19 -44.47
N SER A 9 42.69 -33.75 -43.87
CA SER A 9 42.72 -32.99 -42.60
C SER A 9 42.75 -33.94 -41.41
N LEU A 10 43.92 -34.02 -40.78
CA LEU A 10 44.18 -34.69 -39.50
C LEU A 10 43.56 -33.85 -38.37
N VAL A 11 42.41 -34.28 -37.83
CA VAL A 11 41.79 -33.66 -36.65
C VAL A 11 42.35 -34.35 -35.41
N ALA A 12 43.27 -33.67 -34.71
CA ALA A 12 43.76 -34.07 -33.40
C ALA A 12 42.66 -33.86 -32.35
N ALA A 13 42.17 -34.94 -31.75
CA ALA A 13 41.22 -34.90 -30.66
C ALA A 13 41.91 -34.42 -29.37
N LEU A 14 41.67 -33.15 -29.01
CA LEU A 14 42.10 -32.57 -27.74
C LEU A 14 41.12 -33.04 -26.65
N ALA A 15 41.56 -33.99 -25.81
CA ALA A 15 40.79 -34.45 -24.66
C ALA A 15 40.76 -33.34 -23.58
N VAL A 16 39.68 -32.57 -23.55
CA VAL A 16 39.40 -31.62 -22.45
C VAL A 16 38.99 -32.42 -21.22
N VAL A 17 39.89 -32.48 -20.23
CA VAL A 17 39.59 -33.01 -18.90
C VAL A 17 38.73 -31.98 -18.18
N ILE A 18 37.41 -32.19 -18.20
CA ILE A 18 36.46 -31.37 -17.44
C ILE A 18 36.58 -31.79 -15.96
N PRO A 19 36.98 -30.90 -15.03
CA PRO A 19 36.97 -31.22 -13.62
C PRO A 19 35.54 -31.54 -13.19
N ARG A 20 35.34 -32.80 -12.78
CA ARG A 20 34.08 -33.29 -12.22
C ARG A 20 33.84 -32.54 -10.92
N ALA A 21 32.91 -31.58 -10.93
CA ALA A 21 32.51 -30.86 -9.72
C ALA A 21 32.08 -31.89 -8.68
N SER A 22 32.85 -32.01 -7.60
CA SER A 22 32.48 -32.78 -6.43
C SER A 22 31.15 -32.24 -5.93
N ALA A 23 30.08 -32.99 -6.14
CA ALA A 23 28.80 -32.74 -5.52
C ALA A 23 29.03 -32.78 -4.01
N SER A 24 29.14 -31.60 -3.38
CA SER A 24 29.08 -31.49 -1.94
C SER A 24 27.70 -32.02 -1.57
N ALA A 25 27.67 -33.22 -0.99
CA ALA A 25 26.46 -33.76 -0.39
C ALA A 25 25.97 -32.71 0.60
N ARG A 26 24.87 -32.02 0.25
CA ARG A 26 24.19 -31.13 1.18
C ARG A 26 23.76 -32.04 2.32
N THR A 27 24.40 -31.89 3.47
CA THR A 27 23.93 -32.52 4.70
C THR A 27 22.45 -32.19 4.80
N PRO A 28 21.56 -33.19 4.92
CA PRO A 28 20.14 -32.92 5.09
C PRO A 28 20.01 -31.91 6.24
N ILE A 29 19.47 -30.74 5.92
CA ILE A 29 19.18 -29.75 6.95
C ILE A 29 18.02 -30.35 7.72
N ASP A 30 18.26 -30.69 8.98
CA ASP A 30 17.26 -31.28 9.85
C ASP A 30 16.20 -30.24 10.19
N ASP A 31 15.25 -30.07 9.27
CA ASP A 31 14.08 -29.25 9.50
C ASP A 31 13.25 -29.81 10.67
N ALA A 32 12.67 -28.91 11.44
CA ALA A 32 11.72 -29.23 12.49
C ALA A 32 10.30 -28.87 12.05
N ALA A 33 9.35 -29.75 12.41
CA ALA A 33 7.93 -29.48 12.24
C ALA A 33 7.46 -28.46 13.29
N VAL A 34 6.97 -27.32 12.85
CA VAL A 34 6.40 -26.25 13.68
C VAL A 34 4.90 -26.23 13.48
N THR A 35 4.15 -26.49 14.55
CA THR A 35 2.70 -26.44 14.59
C THR A 35 2.25 -25.22 15.37
N ILE A 36 1.47 -24.35 14.73
CA ILE A 36 0.91 -23.13 15.33
C ILE A 36 -0.60 -23.33 15.45
N THR A 37 -1.12 -23.15 16.66
CA THR A 37 -2.55 -23.22 16.97
C THR A 37 -3.00 -21.86 17.48
N VAL A 38 -4.02 -21.27 16.86
CA VAL A 38 -4.56 -19.96 17.24
C VAL A 38 -5.92 -20.16 17.89
N VAL A 39 -6.04 -19.71 19.13
CA VAL A 39 -7.27 -19.79 19.90
C VAL A 39 -7.54 -18.46 20.59
N VAL A 40 -8.81 -18.15 20.81
CA VAL A 40 -9.27 -17.07 21.67
C VAL A 40 -10.09 -17.66 22.80
N ILE A 41 -9.96 -17.16 24.02
CA ILE A 41 -10.72 -17.63 25.17
C ILE A 41 -12.03 -16.85 25.26
N ASP A 42 -13.15 -17.53 25.00
CA ASP A 42 -14.49 -16.96 25.15
C ASP A 42 -15.23 -17.69 26.28
N ASP A 43 -15.52 -16.97 27.36
CA ASP A 43 -16.19 -17.51 28.55
C ASP A 43 -15.51 -18.79 29.07
N LEU A 44 -14.17 -18.76 29.17
CA LEU A 44 -13.30 -19.86 29.59
C LEU A 44 -13.28 -21.07 28.63
N VAL A 45 -13.93 -20.97 27.47
CA VAL A 45 -13.89 -22.00 26.43
C VAL A 45 -12.92 -21.55 25.32
N PRO A 46 -11.88 -22.33 25.02
CA PRO A 46 -11.02 -22.03 23.88
C PRO A 46 -11.80 -22.21 22.57
N LYS A 47 -11.82 -21.16 21.75
CA LYS A 47 -12.40 -21.16 20.41
C LYS A 47 -11.29 -20.98 19.39
N ALA A 48 -11.24 -21.87 18.40
CA ALA A 48 -10.28 -21.78 17.31
C ALA A 48 -10.50 -20.52 16.45
N VAL A 49 -9.40 -19.93 15.96
CA VAL A 49 -9.44 -18.82 15.01
C VAL A 49 -9.02 -19.30 13.62
N PRO A 50 -9.98 -19.61 12.74
CA PRO A 50 -9.68 -20.20 11.44
C PRO A 50 -9.11 -19.18 10.46
N PHE A 51 -8.37 -19.67 9.46
CA PHE A 51 -7.91 -18.89 8.30
C PHE A 51 -7.07 -17.64 8.63
N THR A 52 -6.35 -17.66 9.75
CA THR A 52 -5.45 -16.59 10.16
C THR A 52 -4.16 -16.66 9.35
N ASP A 53 -3.83 -15.57 8.68
CA ASP A 53 -2.61 -15.43 7.86
C ASP A 53 -1.43 -14.97 8.72
N PHE A 54 -0.31 -15.69 8.66
CA PHE A 54 0.94 -15.33 9.30
C PHE A 54 2.07 -15.20 8.28
N GLU A 55 3.03 -14.33 8.60
CA GLU A 55 4.34 -14.28 7.98
C GLU A 55 5.38 -14.76 9.00
N VAL A 56 6.22 -15.70 8.56
CA VAL A 56 7.33 -16.25 9.32
C VAL A 56 8.62 -15.75 8.70
N VAL A 57 9.41 -15.00 9.46
CA VAL A 57 10.67 -14.39 9.02
C VAL A 57 11.78 -14.84 9.95
N ARG A 58 12.95 -15.21 9.42
CA ARG A 58 14.12 -15.47 10.28
C ARG A 58 14.55 -14.18 10.98
N ALA A 59 14.87 -14.27 12.26
CA ALA A 59 15.26 -13.13 13.09
C ALA A 59 16.59 -12.49 12.65
N ASP A 60 17.47 -13.27 12.01
CA ASP A 60 18.73 -12.78 11.42
C ASP A 60 18.53 -12.05 10.08
N GLY A 61 17.30 -11.97 9.56
CA GLY A 61 16.98 -11.38 8.26
C GLY A 61 17.51 -12.16 7.06
N GLN A 62 18.13 -13.32 7.27
CA GLN A 62 18.62 -14.19 6.21
C GLN A 62 17.58 -15.24 5.86
N GLY A 63 17.04 -15.18 4.65
CA GLY A 63 16.08 -16.16 4.15
C GLY A 63 14.82 -15.52 3.59
N GLU A 64 14.04 -16.32 2.85
CA GLU A 64 12.75 -15.87 2.32
C GLU A 64 11.70 -15.82 3.43
N SER A 65 10.88 -14.77 3.45
CA SER A 65 9.70 -14.78 4.32
C SER A 65 8.72 -15.84 3.82
N ARG A 66 8.19 -16.63 4.74
CA ARG A 66 7.19 -17.66 4.41
C ARG A 66 5.84 -17.24 4.92
N ARG A 67 4.84 -17.24 4.04
CA ARG A 67 3.44 -17.04 4.43
C ARG A 67 2.78 -18.37 4.71
N ILE A 68 2.08 -18.45 5.83
CA ILE A 68 1.33 -19.64 6.26
C ILE A 68 -0.07 -19.21 6.72
N ARG A 69 -1.04 -20.12 6.64
CA ARG A 69 -2.43 -19.86 7.01
C ARG A 69 -2.97 -21.01 7.85
N THR A 70 -3.68 -20.71 8.93
CA THR A 70 -4.39 -21.72 9.72
C THR A 70 -5.58 -22.31 8.98
N ASP A 71 -5.87 -23.59 9.23
CA ASP A 71 -7.05 -24.28 8.70
C ASP A 71 -8.36 -23.84 9.40
N ASP A 72 -9.45 -24.57 9.17
CA ASP A 72 -10.75 -24.36 9.79
C ASP A 72 -10.77 -24.64 11.30
N LYS A 73 -9.73 -25.31 11.83
CA LYS A 73 -9.52 -25.59 13.25
C LYS A 73 -8.51 -24.64 13.88
N GLY A 74 -8.06 -23.61 13.16
CA GLY A 74 -7.08 -22.65 13.67
C GLY A 74 -5.67 -23.25 13.81
N VAL A 75 -5.34 -24.32 13.09
CA VAL A 75 -4.04 -24.99 13.16
C VAL A 75 -3.28 -24.87 11.83
N VAL A 76 -1.96 -24.70 11.88
CA VAL A 76 -1.08 -24.83 10.72
C VAL A 76 0.21 -25.54 11.11
N THR A 77 0.65 -26.50 10.30
CA THR A 77 1.96 -27.15 10.46
C THR A 77 2.86 -26.81 9.28
N THR A 78 4.10 -26.41 9.55
CA THR A 78 5.10 -26.10 8.54
C THR A 78 6.48 -26.62 8.94
N SER A 79 7.36 -26.85 7.98
CA SER A 79 8.72 -27.35 8.20
C SER A 79 9.70 -26.18 8.18
N LEU A 80 10.39 -25.89 9.28
CA LEU A 80 11.37 -24.80 9.36
C LEU A 80 12.75 -25.34 9.74
N PRO A 81 13.84 -24.85 9.12
CA PRO A 81 15.19 -25.20 9.56
C PRO A 81 15.47 -24.59 10.93
N ALA A 82 16.43 -25.18 11.65
CA ALA A 82 16.85 -24.67 12.96
C ALA A 82 17.28 -23.18 12.88
N GLY A 83 16.84 -22.38 13.85
CA GLY A 83 17.10 -20.94 13.91
C GLY A 83 16.08 -20.15 14.72
N ALA A 84 16.30 -18.85 14.86
CA ALA A 84 15.37 -17.92 15.48
C ALA A 84 14.45 -17.29 14.43
N TYR A 85 13.16 -17.16 14.73
CA TYR A 85 12.14 -16.63 13.82
C TYR A 85 11.20 -15.67 14.53
N HIS A 86 10.63 -14.74 13.77
CA HIS A 86 9.45 -13.97 14.13
C HIS A 86 8.23 -14.52 13.39
N ILE A 87 7.14 -14.76 14.11
CA ILE A 87 5.83 -15.08 13.57
C ILE A 87 4.94 -13.86 13.75
N ARG A 88 4.46 -13.29 12.64
CA ARG A 88 3.62 -12.08 12.64
C ARG A 88 2.31 -12.31 11.93
N SER A 89 1.20 -11.90 12.54
CA SER A 89 -0.10 -11.87 11.87
C SER A 89 -0.10 -10.82 10.77
N LEU A 90 -0.57 -11.20 9.59
CA LEU A 90 -0.70 -10.28 8.45
C LEU A 90 -1.98 -9.44 8.50
N ARG A 91 -2.96 -9.87 9.29
CA ARG A 91 -4.25 -9.20 9.50
C ARG A 91 -4.65 -9.32 10.95
N ALA A 92 -5.36 -8.31 11.44
CA ALA A 92 -6.01 -8.39 12.73
C ALA A 92 -7.23 -9.31 12.70
N VAL A 93 -7.52 -9.92 13.85
CA VAL A 93 -8.67 -10.78 14.09
C VAL A 93 -9.62 -10.03 15.02
N SER A 94 -10.84 -9.77 14.56
CA SER A 94 -11.87 -9.15 15.40
C SER A 94 -12.41 -10.14 16.43
N PHE A 95 -12.25 -9.85 17.72
CA PHE A 95 -12.78 -10.66 18.82
C PHE A 95 -13.24 -9.76 19.97
N LYS A 96 -14.48 -9.92 20.44
CA LYS A 96 -15.10 -9.12 21.52
C LYS A 96 -14.97 -7.60 21.33
N GLY A 97 -15.07 -7.13 20.08
CA GLY A 97 -14.95 -5.70 19.74
C GLY A 97 -13.51 -5.17 19.75
N LYS A 98 -12.52 -6.03 19.96
CA LYS A 98 -11.10 -5.74 19.83
C LYS A 98 -10.57 -6.33 18.53
N GLU A 99 -9.57 -5.68 17.97
CA GLU A 99 -8.78 -6.23 16.87
C GLU A 99 -7.52 -6.84 17.49
N LEU A 100 -7.23 -8.11 17.22
CA LEU A 100 -6.11 -8.84 17.83
C LEU A 100 -5.06 -9.18 16.78
N THR A 101 -3.78 -8.98 17.11
CA THR A 101 -2.66 -9.41 16.27
C THR A 101 -1.62 -10.13 17.11
N TRP A 102 -0.85 -11.03 16.50
CA TRP A 102 0.22 -11.74 17.18
C TRP A 102 1.57 -11.37 16.52
N ASP A 103 2.57 -11.06 17.34
CA ASP A 103 3.98 -10.94 16.95
C ASP A 103 4.81 -11.66 18.01
N ARG A 104 5.40 -12.80 17.66
CA ARG A 104 6.11 -13.66 18.63
C ARG A 104 7.43 -14.15 18.06
N GLU A 105 8.47 -14.04 18.87
CA GLU A 105 9.75 -14.68 18.63
C GLU A 105 9.70 -16.15 19.04
N ILE A 106 10.24 -17.03 18.19
CA ILE A 106 10.39 -18.45 18.46
C ILE A 106 11.79 -18.92 18.11
N ALA A 107 12.28 -19.94 18.82
CA ALA A 107 13.50 -20.65 18.49
C ALA A 107 13.14 -22.07 18.04
N VAL A 108 13.59 -22.44 16.85
CA VAL A 108 13.41 -23.76 16.26
C VAL A 108 14.72 -24.54 16.42
N GLU A 109 14.66 -25.67 17.12
CA GLU A 109 15.80 -26.57 17.29
C GLU A 109 15.79 -27.68 16.22
N ALA A 110 16.97 -28.08 15.74
CA ALA A 110 17.10 -29.09 14.68
C ALA A 110 16.43 -30.41 15.07
N GLY A 111 15.57 -30.93 14.18
CA GLY A 111 14.87 -32.21 14.34
C GLY A 111 13.86 -32.30 15.50
N LYS A 112 13.64 -31.23 16.28
CA LYS A 112 12.69 -31.24 17.41
C LYS A 112 11.39 -30.54 17.02
N PRO A 113 10.24 -31.23 17.05
CA PRO A 113 8.97 -30.59 16.74
C PRO A 113 8.65 -29.50 17.78
N LEU A 114 8.16 -28.36 17.29
CA LEU A 114 7.75 -27.22 18.12
C LEU A 114 6.23 -27.04 18.00
N ALA A 115 5.53 -27.08 19.13
CA ALA A 115 4.11 -26.76 19.20
C ALA A 115 3.92 -25.40 19.89
N LEU A 116 3.31 -24.45 19.19
CA LEU A 116 3.03 -23.10 19.66
C LEU A 116 1.52 -22.86 19.70
N THR A 117 1.01 -22.46 20.87
CA THR A 117 -0.37 -21.99 21.00
C THR A 117 -0.35 -20.47 21.18
N LEU A 118 -1.05 -19.76 20.29
CA LEU A 118 -1.26 -18.32 20.34
C LEU A 118 -2.66 -18.05 20.88
N THR A 119 -2.74 -17.46 22.07
CA THR A 119 -4.00 -17.11 22.74
C THR A 119 -4.30 -15.62 22.63
N ASP A 120 -5.50 -15.18 23.00
CA ASP A 120 -5.82 -13.76 23.14
C ASP A 120 -4.98 -13.04 24.22
N ALA A 121 -4.44 -13.78 25.20
CA ALA A 121 -3.50 -13.23 26.18
C ALA A 121 -2.10 -12.98 25.60
N ASP A 122 -1.71 -13.72 24.56
CA ASP A 122 -0.48 -13.48 23.78
C ASP A 122 -0.70 -12.45 22.66
N ALA A 123 -1.95 -12.07 22.39
CA ALA A 123 -2.27 -11.13 21.35
C ALA A 123 -1.95 -9.71 21.82
N ILE A 124 -1.36 -8.94 20.91
CA ILE A 124 -1.30 -7.49 21.02
C ILE A 124 -2.64 -7.00 20.49
N GLU A 125 -3.41 -6.34 21.35
CA GLU A 125 -4.57 -5.57 20.89
C GLU A 125 -4.04 -4.62 19.82
N TRP A 126 -4.55 -4.78 18.60
CA TRP A 126 -4.49 -3.78 17.55
C TRP A 126 -5.37 -2.63 18.02
N GLU A 127 -4.96 -1.98 19.11
CA GLU A 127 -5.09 -0.54 19.22
C GLU A 127 -4.59 -0.06 17.88
N SER A 128 -5.49 0.55 17.12
CA SER A 128 -5.17 1.17 15.84
C SER A 128 -3.92 1.95 16.14
N ARG A 129 -2.75 1.41 15.75
CA ARG A 129 -1.45 1.90 16.24
C ARG A 129 -1.59 3.39 16.10
N PRO A 130 -1.61 4.18 17.20
CA PRO A 130 -1.86 5.58 16.99
C PRO A 130 -0.76 5.95 16.02
N LEU A 131 -1.13 6.55 14.89
CA LEU A 131 -0.19 7.04 13.89
C LEU A 131 0.84 8.02 14.54
N SER A 132 0.71 8.25 15.85
CA SER A 132 1.52 8.89 16.88
C SER A 132 2.87 8.28 17.28
N GLN A 133 3.31 7.13 16.75
CA GLN A 133 4.75 7.09 16.41
C GLN A 133 4.92 7.66 15.01
N THR A 134 4.41 8.88 14.86
CA THR A 134 4.88 9.84 13.90
C THR A 134 6.35 9.99 14.27
N PRO A 135 7.33 9.61 13.43
CA PRO A 135 8.59 10.31 13.47
C PRO A 135 8.18 11.77 13.51
N LYS A 136 8.54 12.45 14.61
CA LYS A 136 8.17 13.84 14.86
C LYS A 136 8.39 14.54 13.52
N PRO A 137 7.33 15.03 12.83
CA PRO A 137 7.47 15.56 11.49
C PRO A 137 8.65 16.51 11.56
N HIS A 138 9.67 16.29 10.72
CA HIS A 138 10.83 17.16 10.71
C HIS A 138 10.26 18.56 10.49
N ALA A 139 10.23 19.39 11.55
CA ALA A 139 9.21 20.44 11.67
C ALA A 139 9.30 21.52 10.58
N ASN A 140 10.35 21.47 9.76
CA ASN A 140 10.63 22.37 8.65
C ASN A 140 10.90 21.66 7.31
N ARG A 141 10.63 20.36 7.17
CA ARG A 141 10.79 19.65 5.88
C ARG A 141 9.46 19.59 5.14
N VAL A 142 9.49 19.92 3.85
CA VAL A 142 8.40 19.62 2.92
C VAL A 142 8.53 18.14 2.55
N ASP A 143 7.50 17.36 2.81
CA ASP A 143 7.51 15.94 2.48
C ASP A 143 7.23 15.77 0.99
N THR A 144 7.87 14.81 0.36
CA THR A 144 7.74 14.52 -1.08
C THR A 144 6.69 13.43 -1.31
N ILE A 145 5.89 13.57 -2.37
CA ILE A 145 4.88 12.58 -2.75
C ILE A 145 4.95 12.20 -4.22
N ALA A 146 5.09 10.91 -4.50
CA ALA A 146 4.87 10.35 -5.84
C ALA A 146 3.38 10.15 -6.07
N VAL A 147 2.80 10.80 -7.07
CA VAL A 147 1.40 10.59 -7.47
C VAL A 147 1.38 9.81 -8.77
N LEU A 148 0.94 8.55 -8.70
CA LEU A 148 0.76 7.72 -9.91
C LEU A 148 -0.41 8.27 -10.73
N PRO A 149 -0.43 8.05 -12.06
CA PRO A 149 -1.54 8.48 -12.90
C PRO A 149 -2.87 7.94 -12.38
N TRP A 150 -3.88 8.79 -12.32
CA TRP A 150 -5.19 8.36 -11.84
C TRP A 150 -5.97 7.66 -12.94
N ALA A 151 -6.50 6.47 -12.62
CA ALA A 151 -7.42 5.73 -13.48
C ALA A 151 -8.80 6.43 -13.49
N MET A 152 -9.06 7.25 -14.51
CA MET A 152 -10.27 8.09 -14.61
C MET A 152 -11.18 7.66 -15.76
N THR A 153 -12.28 6.97 -15.48
CA THR A 153 -13.16 6.34 -16.49
C THR A 153 -14.57 6.92 -16.50
N ASN A 154 -15.27 6.94 -17.64
CA ASN A 154 -16.67 7.38 -17.79
C ASN A 154 -17.01 8.86 -17.53
N GLY A 155 -16.07 9.66 -17.03
CA GLY A 155 -16.23 11.12 -16.90
C GLY A 155 -15.91 11.89 -18.17
N THR A 156 -16.46 13.09 -18.32
CA THR A 156 -16.05 14.07 -19.34
C THR A 156 -14.62 14.56 -19.09
N ASP A 157 -13.91 15.01 -20.13
CA ASP A 157 -12.54 15.49 -19.99
C ASP A 157 -12.42 16.68 -19.02
N GLY A 158 -13.44 17.55 -18.99
CA GLY A 158 -13.54 18.64 -18.02
C GLY A 158 -13.61 18.14 -16.58
N ALA A 159 -14.33 17.05 -16.32
CA ALA A 159 -14.40 16.43 -14.99
C ALA A 159 -13.09 15.74 -14.59
N LYS A 160 -12.46 15.01 -15.53
CA LYS A 160 -11.15 14.38 -15.31
C LYS A 160 -10.08 15.43 -14.98
N ARG A 161 -10.02 16.51 -15.77
CA ARG A 161 -9.12 17.65 -15.54
C ARG A 161 -9.36 18.26 -14.16
N THR A 162 -10.62 18.52 -13.81
CA THR A 162 -10.99 19.08 -12.49
C THR A 162 -10.51 18.19 -11.34
N GLY A 163 -10.60 16.86 -11.47
CA GLY A 163 -10.07 15.94 -10.47
C GLY A 163 -8.54 16.04 -10.31
N ARG A 164 -7.80 16.18 -11.41
CA ARG A 164 -6.33 16.38 -11.39
C ARG A 164 -5.95 17.73 -10.78
N ASP A 165 -6.63 18.80 -11.20
CA ASP A 165 -6.38 20.16 -10.70
C ASP A 165 -6.67 20.24 -9.19
N PHE A 166 -7.72 19.57 -8.72
CA PHE A 166 -8.02 19.47 -7.29
C PHE A 166 -6.84 18.87 -6.52
N LEU A 167 -6.27 17.76 -6.99
CA LEU A 167 -5.11 17.13 -6.35
C LEU A 167 -3.87 18.02 -6.38
N ALA A 168 -3.59 18.64 -7.53
CA ALA A 168 -2.46 19.55 -7.71
C ALA A 168 -2.51 20.75 -6.74
N GLN A 169 -3.71 21.23 -6.39
CA GLN A 169 -3.90 22.30 -5.41
C GLN A 169 -3.94 21.79 -3.96
N THR A 170 -4.37 20.54 -3.74
CA THR A 170 -4.54 19.95 -2.41
C THR A 170 -3.24 19.51 -1.77
N LEU A 171 -2.37 18.86 -2.53
CA LEU A 171 -1.11 18.32 -1.99
C LEU A 171 -0.19 19.42 -1.41
N PRO A 172 0.06 20.55 -2.09
CA PRO A 172 0.90 21.61 -1.52
C PRO A 172 0.35 22.20 -0.22
N ARG A 173 -0.98 22.31 -0.09
CA ARG A 173 -1.62 22.79 1.14
C ARG A 173 -1.50 21.80 2.30
N MET A 174 -1.29 20.53 2.01
CA MET A 174 -0.93 19.49 2.98
C MET A 174 0.57 19.45 3.31
N ASN A 175 1.35 20.43 2.82
CA ASN A 175 2.82 20.47 2.91
C ASN A 175 3.49 19.29 2.20
N LEU A 176 2.92 18.88 1.05
CA LEU A 176 3.44 17.81 0.21
C LEU A 176 3.90 18.38 -1.14
N GLU A 177 5.11 18.05 -1.54
CA GLU A 177 5.68 18.40 -2.84
C GLU A 177 5.53 17.22 -3.81
N PRO A 178 4.65 17.33 -4.83
CA PRO A 178 4.50 16.28 -5.81
C PRO A 178 5.73 16.24 -6.74
N ILE A 179 6.29 15.04 -6.94
CA ILE A 179 7.37 14.82 -7.91
C ILE A 179 6.81 14.74 -9.34
N PRO A 180 7.63 15.01 -10.37
CA PRO A 180 7.18 14.92 -11.76
C PRO A 180 6.66 13.53 -12.15
N GLU A 181 5.49 13.51 -12.81
CA GLU A 181 4.79 12.27 -13.24
C GLU A 181 5.69 11.32 -14.04
N ALA A 182 6.53 11.87 -14.94
CA ALA A 182 7.46 11.08 -15.74
C ALA A 182 8.43 10.23 -14.89
N ARG A 183 8.92 10.78 -13.76
CA ARG A 183 9.79 10.03 -12.83
C ARG A 183 9.01 8.95 -12.11
N THR A 184 7.78 9.26 -11.69
CA THR A 184 6.89 8.31 -11.02
C THR A 184 6.53 7.14 -11.92
N LEU A 185 6.22 7.39 -13.19
CA LEU A 185 5.93 6.37 -14.20
C LEU A 185 7.16 5.50 -14.52
N ALA A 186 8.35 6.10 -14.65
CA ALA A 186 9.57 5.34 -14.87
C ALA A 186 9.83 4.35 -13.71
N ALA A 187 9.72 4.83 -12.47
CA ALA A 187 9.87 3.96 -11.29
C ALA A 187 8.79 2.87 -11.22
N TRP A 188 7.55 3.19 -11.60
CA TRP A 188 6.49 2.19 -11.69
C TRP A 188 6.83 1.10 -12.69
N ASN A 189 7.21 1.45 -13.92
CA ASN A 189 7.50 0.50 -14.98
C ASN A 189 8.66 -0.44 -14.61
N GLU A 190 9.67 0.07 -13.88
CA GLU A 190 10.77 -0.75 -13.38
C GLU A 190 10.33 -1.76 -12.30
N VAL A 191 9.46 -1.35 -11.38
CA VAL A 191 8.97 -2.20 -10.28
C VAL A 191 7.94 -3.23 -10.77
N ALA A 192 6.96 -2.78 -11.55
CA ALA A 192 5.85 -3.60 -12.03
C ALA A 192 6.20 -4.43 -13.26
N LYS A 193 7.27 -4.07 -13.98
CA LYS A 193 7.65 -4.65 -15.28
C LYS A 193 6.52 -4.58 -16.31
N SER A 194 5.66 -3.58 -16.18
CA SER A 194 4.53 -3.31 -17.06
C SER A 194 4.15 -1.83 -17.01
N ASP A 195 3.47 -1.37 -18.06
CA ASP A 195 2.91 -0.03 -18.07
C ASP A 195 1.87 0.15 -16.96
N TYR A 196 1.73 1.40 -16.49
CA TYR A 196 0.76 1.71 -15.45
C TYR A 196 -0.68 1.47 -15.95
N PRO A 197 -1.49 0.64 -15.24
CA PRO A 197 -2.84 0.35 -15.68
C PRO A 197 -3.72 1.59 -15.53
N THR A 198 -4.29 2.06 -16.65
CA THR A 198 -5.26 3.17 -16.64
C THR A 198 -6.66 2.74 -16.22
N GLU A 199 -6.88 1.44 -16.04
CA GLU A 199 -8.14 0.82 -15.65
C GLU A 199 -7.89 -0.35 -14.69
N GLY A 200 -8.90 -0.70 -13.88
CA GLY A 200 -8.84 -1.84 -12.97
C GLY A 200 -8.57 -1.49 -11.51
N PRO A 201 -8.20 -2.48 -10.69
CA PRO A 201 -7.97 -2.29 -9.25
C PRO A 201 -6.71 -1.44 -9.01
N LEU A 202 -6.70 -0.72 -7.89
CA LEU A 202 -5.51 0.02 -7.47
C LEU A 202 -4.33 -0.93 -7.22
N PRO A 203 -3.08 -0.51 -7.48
CA PRO A 203 -1.88 -1.25 -7.10
C PRO A 203 -1.88 -1.68 -5.64
N SER A 204 -1.27 -2.83 -5.36
CA SER A 204 -1.08 -3.31 -3.99
C SER A 204 -0.20 -2.36 -3.18
N ALA A 205 -0.39 -2.30 -1.86
CA ALA A 205 0.46 -1.48 -0.98
C ALA A 205 1.95 -1.84 -1.10
N THR A 206 2.27 -3.12 -1.31
CA THR A 206 3.65 -3.60 -1.53
C THR A 206 4.27 -3.00 -2.80
N GLN A 207 3.53 -2.97 -3.91
CA GLN A 207 4.03 -2.34 -5.15
C GLN A 207 4.26 -0.83 -4.96
N LEU A 208 3.32 -0.14 -4.30
CA LEU A 208 3.44 1.30 -4.02
C LEU A 208 4.63 1.60 -3.10
N LEU A 209 4.84 0.77 -2.07
CA LEU A 209 5.98 0.90 -1.17
C LEU A 209 7.31 0.77 -1.92
N GLU A 210 7.41 -0.20 -2.83
CA GLU A 210 8.63 -0.43 -3.61
C GLU A 210 8.92 0.72 -4.59
N VAL A 211 7.88 1.25 -5.25
CA VAL A 211 8.01 2.49 -6.06
C VAL A 211 8.50 3.66 -5.20
N GLY A 212 7.98 3.79 -3.98
CA GLY A 212 8.39 4.84 -3.05
C GLY A 212 9.84 4.74 -2.63
N ARG A 213 10.30 3.53 -2.28
CA ARG A 213 11.70 3.24 -1.94
C ARG A 213 12.63 3.56 -3.11
N ARG A 214 12.25 3.16 -4.33
CA ARG A 214 13.01 3.43 -5.55
C ARG A 214 13.18 4.92 -5.82
N LEU A 215 12.13 5.71 -5.60
CA LEU A 215 12.15 7.15 -5.80
C LEU A 215 12.78 7.93 -4.65
N GLY A 216 12.92 7.31 -3.47
CA GLY A 216 13.41 7.97 -2.27
C GLY A 216 12.45 9.03 -1.73
N VAL A 217 11.15 8.76 -1.81
CA VAL A 217 10.08 9.72 -1.43
C VAL A 217 9.41 9.35 -0.14
N ASP A 218 8.73 10.31 0.48
CA ASP A 218 8.10 10.11 1.77
C ASP A 218 6.74 9.40 1.61
N TYR A 219 6.00 9.72 0.54
CA TYR A 219 4.68 9.15 0.25
C TYR A 219 4.52 8.69 -1.20
N VAL A 220 3.69 7.67 -1.41
CA VAL A 220 3.20 7.26 -2.74
C VAL A 220 1.69 7.20 -2.73
N MET A 221 1.05 7.85 -3.71
CA MET A 221 -0.39 7.90 -3.89
C MET A 221 -0.79 7.23 -5.21
N ALA A 222 -1.81 6.38 -5.15
CA ALA A 222 -2.54 5.88 -6.31
C ALA A 222 -4.03 6.16 -6.12
N GLY A 223 -4.74 6.43 -7.22
CA GLY A 223 -6.17 6.67 -7.17
C GLY A 223 -6.90 6.33 -8.45
N SER A 224 -8.21 6.14 -8.30
CA SER A 224 -9.13 5.94 -9.40
C SER A 224 -10.41 6.73 -9.16
N ALA A 225 -11.03 7.18 -10.25
CA ALA A 225 -12.30 7.87 -10.25
C ALA A 225 -13.15 7.36 -11.41
N SER A 226 -14.40 6.99 -11.14
CA SER A 226 -15.37 6.61 -12.17
C SER A 226 -16.67 7.35 -11.99
N TRP A 227 -17.25 7.83 -13.08
CA TRP A 227 -18.49 8.61 -13.07
C TRP A 227 -19.66 7.78 -13.58
N HIS A 228 -20.82 7.99 -12.97
CA HIS A 228 -22.10 7.52 -13.46
C HIS A 228 -23.10 8.67 -13.44
N SER A 229 -23.55 9.09 -14.63
CA SER A 229 -24.43 10.23 -14.82
C SER A 229 -25.77 9.75 -15.37
N ARG A 230 -26.88 10.20 -14.75
CA ARG A 230 -28.25 9.85 -15.16
C ARG A 230 -29.16 11.06 -15.11
N ALA A 231 -30.18 11.07 -15.97
CA ALA A 231 -31.29 12.00 -15.86
C ALA A 231 -32.22 11.54 -14.72
N ILE A 232 -32.58 12.46 -13.83
CA ILE A 232 -33.58 12.27 -12.79
C ILE A 232 -34.73 13.24 -13.04
N TRP A 233 -35.97 12.80 -12.80
CA TRP A 233 -37.11 13.69 -12.89
C TRP A 233 -37.28 14.43 -11.56
N ILE A 234 -37.38 15.75 -11.60
CA ILE A 234 -37.83 16.57 -10.47
C ILE A 234 -39.07 17.36 -10.91
N SER A 235 -39.82 17.95 -9.98
CA SER A 235 -41.08 18.64 -10.28
C SER A 235 -40.99 19.76 -11.32
N LEU A 236 -39.78 20.21 -11.67
CA LEU A 236 -39.49 21.24 -12.68
C LEU A 236 -38.91 20.68 -14.00
N GLY A 237 -38.93 19.35 -14.21
CA GLY A 237 -38.43 18.68 -15.41
C GLY A 237 -37.20 17.78 -15.17
N PRO A 238 -36.60 17.22 -16.23
CA PRO A 238 -35.43 16.36 -16.12
C PRO A 238 -34.21 17.17 -15.67
N LYS A 239 -33.50 16.69 -14.65
CA LYS A 239 -32.20 17.21 -14.21
C LYS A 239 -31.13 16.12 -14.25
N THR A 240 -29.89 16.54 -14.46
CA THR A 240 -28.76 15.60 -14.44
C THR A 240 -28.26 15.41 -13.02
N LYS A 241 -28.13 14.16 -12.59
CA LYS A 241 -27.42 13.79 -11.36
C LYS A 241 -26.21 12.95 -11.74
N SER A 242 -25.06 13.30 -11.19
CA SER A 242 -23.83 12.54 -11.39
C SER A 242 -23.33 12.01 -10.06
N THR A 243 -22.87 10.77 -10.06
CA THR A 243 -22.20 10.12 -8.94
C THR A 243 -20.77 9.81 -9.36
N CYS A 244 -19.79 10.23 -8.56
CA CYS A 244 -18.40 9.87 -8.72
C CYS A 244 -18.04 8.81 -7.67
N THR A 245 -17.43 7.72 -8.10
CA THR A 245 -16.87 6.67 -7.24
C THR A 245 -15.36 6.81 -7.24
N VAL A 246 -14.78 7.09 -6.08
CA VAL A 246 -13.34 7.31 -5.89
C VAL A 246 -12.75 6.19 -5.04
N SER A 247 -11.57 5.70 -5.43
CA SER A 247 -10.70 4.91 -4.56
C SER A 247 -9.34 5.58 -4.47
N VAL A 248 -8.77 5.67 -3.29
CA VAL A 248 -7.46 6.30 -3.05
C VAL A 248 -6.67 5.45 -2.08
N ARG A 249 -5.40 5.23 -2.40
CA ARG A 249 -4.44 4.62 -1.50
C ARG A 249 -3.21 5.52 -1.38
N VAL A 250 -2.80 5.79 -0.15
CA VAL A 250 -1.54 6.46 0.18
C VAL A 250 -0.71 5.53 1.04
N VAL A 251 0.55 5.37 0.68
CA VAL A 251 1.55 4.60 1.43
C VAL A 251 2.61 5.55 1.98
N ASP A 252 2.89 5.45 3.28
CA ASP A 252 4.03 6.08 3.95
C ASP A 252 5.24 5.16 3.80
N VAL A 253 6.25 5.62 3.05
CA VAL A 253 7.40 4.80 2.66
C VAL A 253 8.31 4.53 3.85
N ALA A 254 8.51 5.53 4.70
CA ALA A 254 9.38 5.44 5.88
C ALA A 254 8.78 4.49 6.93
N ARG A 255 7.47 4.58 7.16
CA ARG A 255 6.77 3.75 8.16
C ARG A 255 6.30 2.40 7.62
N GLN A 256 6.37 2.20 6.31
CA GLN A 256 5.82 1.03 5.62
C GLN A 256 4.34 0.81 5.97
N ALA A 257 3.60 1.91 6.08
CA ALA A 257 2.22 1.94 6.54
C ALA A 257 1.29 2.50 5.45
N VAL A 258 0.00 2.21 5.57
CA VAL A 258 -1.02 2.73 4.66
C VAL A 258 -1.86 3.76 5.41
N PRO A 259 -1.44 5.03 5.50
CA PRO A 259 -2.19 6.06 6.24
C PRO A 259 -3.57 6.35 5.64
N LEU A 260 -3.81 6.02 4.36
CA LEU A 260 -5.10 6.19 3.72
C LEU A 260 -5.38 5.04 2.75
N ASP A 261 -6.49 4.32 2.95
CA ASP A 261 -7.00 3.30 2.00
C ASP A 261 -8.53 3.43 1.87
N VAL A 262 -8.97 4.32 0.98
CA VAL A 262 -10.39 4.54 0.68
C VAL A 262 -10.78 3.70 -0.52
N LYS A 263 -11.80 2.85 -0.37
CA LYS A 263 -12.29 1.97 -1.44
C LYS A 263 -13.71 2.34 -1.84
N ALA A 264 -13.90 2.59 -3.13
CA ALA A 264 -15.21 2.79 -3.76
C ALA A 264 -16.12 3.80 -3.03
N LEU A 265 -15.55 4.90 -2.53
CA LEU A 265 -16.31 6.00 -1.93
C LEU A 265 -17.18 6.66 -3.01
N LYS A 266 -18.50 6.66 -2.80
CA LYS A 266 -19.46 7.26 -3.72
C LYS A 266 -19.90 8.61 -3.19
N MET A 267 -19.76 9.66 -4.01
CA MET A 267 -20.33 10.97 -3.75
C MET A 267 -21.15 11.44 -4.93
N ASP A 268 -22.29 12.05 -4.65
CA ASP A 268 -23.17 12.58 -5.68
C ASP A 268 -23.07 14.11 -5.80
N SER A 269 -23.41 14.62 -6.98
CA SER A 269 -23.35 16.06 -7.31
C SER A 269 -24.34 16.91 -6.51
N THR A 270 -25.26 16.30 -5.79
CA THR A 270 -26.31 16.93 -4.98
C THR A 270 -26.06 16.85 -3.47
N ALA A 271 -24.97 16.21 -3.05
CA ALA A 271 -24.65 16.01 -1.65
C ALA A 271 -24.43 17.39 -0.99
N LYS A 272 -25.08 17.59 0.16
CA LYS A 272 -25.03 18.87 0.87
C LYS A 272 -23.62 19.15 1.35
N GLU A 273 -23.18 20.39 1.18
CA GLU A 273 -21.85 20.88 1.60
C GLU A 273 -21.61 20.73 3.11
N ASP A 274 -22.68 20.63 3.91
CA ASP A 274 -22.63 20.30 5.33
C ASP A 274 -21.86 19.01 5.65
N THR A 275 -21.67 18.11 4.68
CA THR A 275 -20.85 16.90 4.84
C THR A 275 -19.34 17.14 4.77
N LEU A 276 -18.90 18.36 4.46
CA LEU A 276 -17.49 18.76 4.27
C LEU A 276 -17.02 19.87 5.23
N LYS A 277 -17.56 19.94 6.46
CA LYS A 277 -17.32 21.05 7.41
C LYS A 277 -15.86 21.27 7.85
N ALA A 278 -14.95 20.30 7.70
CA ALA A 278 -13.57 20.45 8.18
C ALA A 278 -12.58 20.94 7.10
N LEU A 279 -12.75 20.50 5.85
CA LEU A 279 -11.84 20.82 4.73
C LEU A 279 -12.54 21.48 3.54
N GLY A 280 -13.86 21.31 3.40
CA GLY A 280 -14.63 21.81 2.27
C GLY A 280 -14.53 23.31 2.08
N THR A 281 -14.53 24.10 3.15
CA THR A 281 -14.55 25.57 3.04
C THR A 281 -13.27 26.14 2.43
N VAL A 282 -12.12 25.53 2.69
CA VAL A 282 -10.81 25.98 2.18
C VAL A 282 -10.57 25.50 0.75
N PHE A 283 -11.13 24.36 0.36
CA PHE A 283 -10.85 23.69 -0.91
C PHE A 283 -11.90 23.91 -2.00
N VAL A 284 -13.18 24.03 -1.64
CA VAL A 284 -14.29 24.05 -2.59
C VAL A 284 -14.54 25.46 -3.14
N THR A 285 -14.18 26.51 -2.39
CA THR A 285 -14.46 27.91 -2.76
C THR A 285 -13.62 28.45 -3.93
N ALA A 286 -12.47 27.83 -4.24
CA ALA A 286 -11.53 28.33 -5.26
C ALA A 286 -11.65 27.66 -6.64
N LEU A 287 -12.49 26.64 -6.82
CA LEU A 287 -12.42 25.73 -7.97
C LEU A 287 -13.66 25.68 -8.88
N PHE A 288 -14.64 26.58 -8.69
CA PHE A 288 -15.82 26.67 -9.56
C PHE A 288 -15.61 27.64 -10.74
N THR A 289 -14.59 27.43 -11.55
CA THR A 289 -14.58 28.02 -12.91
C THR A 289 -15.35 27.07 -13.82
N VAL A 290 -16.65 27.34 -14.00
CA VAL A 290 -17.52 26.56 -14.89
C VAL A 290 -17.06 26.76 -16.33
N VAL A 291 -16.22 25.86 -16.83
CA VAL A 291 -15.90 25.80 -18.26
C VAL A 291 -17.06 25.13 -18.98
N SER A 292 -17.55 25.77 -20.05
CA SER A 292 -18.66 25.39 -20.92
C SER A 292 -18.54 23.95 -21.49
N GLY A 293 -18.86 22.95 -20.69
CA GLY A 293 -19.33 21.64 -21.14
C GLY A 293 -20.84 21.58 -20.95
N GLY A 294 -21.57 20.83 -21.77
CA GLY A 294 -23.03 20.71 -21.69
C GLY A 294 -23.57 20.31 -20.30
N PRO A 295 -24.89 20.12 -20.14
CA PRO A 295 -25.54 20.01 -18.82
C PRO A 295 -25.01 18.90 -17.91
N LYS A 296 -24.21 17.95 -18.41
CA LYS A 296 -23.57 16.86 -17.67
C LYS A 296 -22.26 17.26 -16.98
N THR A 297 -21.41 18.06 -17.62
CA THR A 297 -20.04 18.34 -17.16
C THR A 297 -19.97 19.03 -15.79
N PRO A 298 -20.78 20.08 -15.49
CA PRO A 298 -20.75 20.72 -14.17
C PRO A 298 -21.10 19.77 -13.02
N HIS A 299 -22.01 18.82 -13.24
CA HIS A 299 -22.37 17.83 -12.23
C HIS A 299 -21.26 16.81 -11.99
N GLU A 300 -20.57 16.37 -13.04
CA GLU A 300 -19.42 15.46 -12.91
C GLU A 300 -18.22 16.12 -12.21
N GLN A 301 -17.94 17.39 -12.52
CA GLN A 301 -16.92 18.19 -11.86
C GLN A 301 -17.21 18.35 -10.37
N ARG A 302 -18.44 18.73 -10.02
CA ARG A 302 -18.86 18.84 -8.61
C ARG A 302 -18.78 17.48 -7.90
N ALA A 303 -19.24 16.40 -8.53
CA ALA A 303 -19.21 15.07 -7.93
C ALA A 303 -17.78 14.60 -7.61
N VAL A 304 -16.80 14.82 -8.50
CA VAL A 304 -15.41 14.42 -8.23
C VAL A 304 -14.76 15.28 -7.15
N GLN A 305 -15.01 16.59 -7.11
CA GLN A 305 -14.50 17.47 -6.05
C GLN A 305 -15.02 17.03 -4.67
N LEU A 306 -16.32 16.75 -4.55
CA LEU A 306 -16.92 16.27 -3.30
C LEU A 306 -16.36 14.89 -2.91
N ALA A 307 -16.20 13.98 -3.88
CA ALA A 307 -15.62 12.65 -3.66
C ALA A 307 -14.17 12.74 -3.15
N LEU A 308 -13.33 13.52 -3.82
CA LEU A 308 -11.93 13.70 -3.46
C LEU A 308 -11.77 14.40 -2.11
N ALA A 309 -12.52 15.48 -1.87
CA ALA A 309 -12.50 16.18 -0.61
C ALA A 309 -12.86 15.23 0.54
N LYS A 310 -13.92 14.43 0.37
CA LYS A 310 -14.33 13.46 1.40
C LYS A 310 -13.34 12.31 1.57
N ALA A 311 -12.73 11.83 0.48
CA ALA A 311 -11.74 10.74 0.53
C ALA A 311 -10.45 11.17 1.23
N LEU A 312 -9.99 12.41 1.01
CA LEU A 312 -8.73 12.92 1.57
C LEU A 312 -8.88 13.55 2.96
N ASP A 313 -10.12 13.86 3.39
CA ASP A 313 -10.45 14.50 4.67
C ASP A 313 -9.72 13.92 5.89
N PRO A 314 -9.78 12.59 6.18
CA PRO A 314 -9.14 12.04 7.37
C PRO A 314 -7.61 12.25 7.37
N TRP A 315 -6.98 12.05 6.21
CA TRP A 315 -5.53 12.18 6.08
C TRP A 315 -5.07 13.64 6.13
N ALA A 316 -5.81 14.54 5.49
CA ALA A 316 -5.51 15.97 5.52
C ALA A 316 -5.71 16.57 6.92
N ALA A 317 -6.75 16.17 7.66
CA ALA A 317 -6.98 16.61 9.03
C ALA A 317 -5.83 16.23 9.97
N GLU A 318 -5.32 14.99 9.87
CA GLU A 318 -4.15 14.53 10.62
C GLU A 318 -2.92 15.40 10.32
N ARG A 319 -2.62 15.63 9.05
CA ARG A 319 -1.45 16.42 8.63
C ARG A 319 -1.53 17.89 9.04
N MET A 320 -2.70 18.51 8.92
CA MET A 320 -2.89 19.91 9.32
C MET A 320 -2.81 20.07 10.84
N SER A 321 -3.30 19.08 11.61
CA SER A 321 -3.20 19.07 13.07
C SER A 321 -1.75 18.95 13.53
N ALA A 322 -0.96 18.08 12.87
CA ALA A 322 0.47 17.94 13.16
C ALA A 322 1.26 19.23 12.94
N LYS A 323 0.90 20.04 11.93
CA LYS A 323 1.52 21.33 11.65
C LYS A 323 1.24 22.37 12.74
N LYS A 324 0.01 22.43 13.26
CA LYS A 324 -0.38 23.42 14.29
C LYS A 324 0.38 23.24 15.61
N ILE A 325 0.84 22.02 15.90
CA ILE A 325 1.52 21.68 17.15
C ILE A 325 3.02 22.08 17.10
N ALA A 326 3.60 22.34 15.93
CA ALA A 326 4.95 22.89 15.84
C ALA A 326 4.91 24.41 16.13
N PRO A 327 5.32 24.90 17.32
CA PRO A 327 5.28 26.32 17.62
C PRO A 327 6.22 27.08 16.68
N ALA A 328 5.71 28.12 16.04
CA ALA A 328 6.45 29.00 15.12
C ALA A 328 7.62 29.79 15.78
N GLY A 329 7.95 29.50 17.04
CA GLY A 329 8.94 30.22 17.85
C GLY A 329 10.17 29.40 18.26
N ALA A 330 10.30 28.14 17.84
CA ALA A 330 11.55 27.40 18.00
C ALA A 330 12.49 27.72 16.84
N GLU A 331 13.00 28.95 16.80
CA GLU A 331 14.12 29.31 15.94
C GLU A 331 15.28 28.35 16.25
N PRO A 332 15.80 27.58 15.28
CA PRO A 332 16.90 26.67 15.53
C PRO A 332 18.08 27.49 16.05
N ALA A 333 18.47 27.26 17.31
CA ALA A 333 19.57 27.96 17.94
C ALA A 333 20.75 28.01 16.97
N PRO A 334 21.37 29.19 16.74
CA PRO A 334 22.42 29.32 15.75
C PRO A 334 23.50 28.30 16.04
N SER A 335 23.72 27.41 15.07
CA SER A 335 24.79 26.42 15.07
C SER A 335 26.09 27.14 15.41
N ARG A 336 26.61 26.94 16.63
CA ARG A 336 27.96 27.36 16.98
C ARG A 336 28.89 26.55 16.08
N LYS A 337 29.42 27.21 15.04
CA LYS A 337 30.51 26.66 14.26
C LYS A 337 31.68 26.33 15.21
N PRO A 338 32.32 25.15 15.07
CA PRO A 338 33.48 24.79 15.86
C PRO A 338 34.68 25.69 15.58
#